data_AF-A0A9X9LGX6-F1
#
_entry.id   AF-A0A9X9LGX6-F1
#
_cell.length_a   1.000
_cell.length_b   1.000
_cell.length_c   1.000
_cell.angle_alpha   90.00
_cell.angle_beta   90.00
_cell.angle_gamma   90.00
#
_symmetry.space_group_name_H-M   'P 1'
#
loop_
_entity.id
_entity.type
_entity.pdbx_description
1 polymer ?
#
loop_
_entity_poly.entity_id
_entity_poly.type
_entity_poly.pdbx_seq_one_letter_code
_entity_poly.pdbx_strand_id
1 'polypeptide(L)' 'MVKHGYTGEFEITYDYRAGKIVVNLTGRLNKHGVISPDLMYNTKI' A
#
# COMPACT_ATOMS: atom_id res chain seq x y z
N MET A 1 -4.96 3.21 -0.44
CA MET A 1 -3.93 4.10 -1.04
C MET A 1 -4.51 4.92 -2.20
N VAL A 2 -5.11 4.26 -3.21
CA VAL A 2 -5.73 4.90 -4.38
C VAL A 2 -6.95 5.76 -4.03
N LYS A 3 -7.93 5.23 -3.28
CA LYS A 3 -9.13 5.99 -2.85
C LYS A 3 -8.80 7.27 -2.07
N HIS A 4 -7.69 7.27 -1.33
CA HIS A 4 -7.23 8.43 -0.55
C HIS A 4 -6.32 9.37 -1.37
N GLY A 5 -6.04 9.05 -2.63
CA GLY A 5 -5.27 9.90 -3.54
C GLY A 5 -3.77 9.93 -3.30
N TYR A 6 -3.21 8.95 -2.56
CA TYR A 6 -1.76 8.85 -2.31
C TYR A 6 -1.01 8.15 -3.46
N THR A 7 -1.69 7.26 -4.19
CA THR A 7 -1.16 6.53 -5.35
C THR A 7 -2.15 6.61 -6.50
N GLY A 8 -1.64 6.75 -7.71
CA GLY A 8 -2.42 6.75 -8.94
C GLY A 8 -2.65 5.34 -9.49
N GLU A 9 -2.73 5.25 -10.81
CA GLU A 9 -2.81 3.97 -11.52
C GLU A 9 -1.59 3.09 -11.22
N PHE A 10 -1.83 1.79 -11.16
CA PHE A 10 -0.80 0.78 -10.95
C PHE A 10 -1.02 -0.38 -11.90
N GLU A 11 0.08 -1.01 -12.29
CA GLU A 11 0.09 -2.20 -13.15
C GLU A 11 0.71 -3.36 -12.38
N ILE A 12 0.12 -4.54 -12.54
CA ILE A 12 0.66 -5.79 -12.02
C ILE A 12 1.18 -6.59 -13.22
N THR A 13 2.49 -6.79 -13.27
CA THR A 13 3.13 -7.61 -14.29
C THR A 13 3.46 -8.99 -13.70
N TYR A 14 3.07 -10.04 -14.42
CA TYR A 14 3.39 -11.42 -14.06
C TYR A 14 4.69 -11.85 -14.76
N ASP A 15 5.72 -12.17 -13.99
CA ASP A 15 7.06 -12.53 -14.49
C ASP A 15 7.43 -14.00 -14.16
N TYR A 16 6.44 -14.86 -13.90
CA TYR A 16 6.62 -16.24 -13.41
C TYR A 16 7.44 -16.34 -12.10
N ARG A 17 7.73 -15.22 -11.45
CA ARG A 17 8.42 -15.15 -10.15
C ARG A 17 7.45 -14.59 -9.11
N ALA A 18 7.95 -13.79 -8.17
CA ALA A 18 7.16 -13.19 -7.09
C ALA A 18 6.17 -12.11 -7.57
N GLY A 19 6.09 -11.83 -8.87
CA GLY A 19 5.27 -10.77 -9.42
C GLY A 19 5.91 -9.39 -9.20
N LYS A 20 5.65 -8.47 -10.12
CA LYS A 20 6.10 -7.09 -10.02
C LYS A 20 4.90 -6.16 -10.04
N ILE A 21 4.91 -5.16 -9.16
CA ILE A 21 3.89 -4.10 -9.14
C ILE A 21 4.57 -2.77 -9.41
N VAL A 22 4.12 -2.07 -10.44
CA VAL A 22 4.55 -0.70 -10.76
C VAL A 22 3.46 0.26 -10.33
N VAL A 23 3.78 1.27 -9.52
CA VAL A 23 2.82 2.22 -8.97
C VAL A 23 3.27 3.64 -9.27
N ASN A 24 2.37 4.50 -9.76
CA ASN A 24 2.61 5.94 -9.85
C ASN A 24 2.26 6.63 -8.52
N LEU A 25 3.21 7.38 -7.96
CA LEU A 25 3.01 8.16 -6.73
C LEU A 25 2.54 9.57 -7.07
N THR A 26 1.56 10.10 -6.33
CA THR A 26 1.01 11.45 -6.55
C THR A 26 1.79 12.56 -5.83
N GLY A 27 2.92 12.24 -5.20
CA GLY A 27 3.73 13.17 -4.41
C GLY A 27 3.19 13.51 -3.03
N ARG A 28 2.04 12.93 -2.62
CA ARG A 28 1.40 13.17 -1.30
C ARG A 28 1.82 12.18 -0.22
N LEU A 29 2.69 11.24 -0.54
CA LEU A 29 3.11 10.18 0.36
C LEU A 29 4.38 10.58 1.11
N ASN A 30 4.25 10.84 2.42
CA ASN A 30 5.38 11.26 3.27
C ASN A 30 6.08 10.07 3.93
N LYS A 31 5.35 9.29 4.72
CA LYS A 31 5.83 8.06 5.36
C LYS A 31 4.69 7.05 5.44
N HIS A 32 4.98 5.79 5.11
CA HIS A 32 4.04 4.67 5.22
C HIS A 32 4.78 3.44 5.74
N GLY A 33 4.11 2.56 6.48
CA GLY A 33 4.72 1.39 7.09
C GLY A 33 3.67 0.37 7.52
N VAL A 34 4.12 -0.87 7.71
CA VAL A 34 3.28 -1.99 8.15
C VAL A 34 3.49 -2.18 9.66
N ILE A 35 2.41 -2.48 10.39
CA ILE A 35 2.49 -2.93 11.78
C ILE A 35 2.58 -4.45 11.76
N SER A 36 3.59 -5.03 12.41
CA SER A 36 3.73 -6.47 12.57
C SER A 36 4.35 -6.76 13.94
N PRO A 37 3.77 -7.66 14.76
CA PRO A 37 2.62 -8.54 14.51
C PRO A 37 1.27 -7.77 14.44
N ASP A 38 0.22 -8.44 13.96
CA ASP A 38 -1.14 -7.90 14.02
C ASP A 38 -1.60 -7.81 15.48
N LEU A 39 -1.63 -6.59 16.01
CA LEU A 39 -2.07 -6.31 17.37
C LEU A 39 -3.58 -6.10 17.39
N MET A 40 -4.28 -6.85 18.24
CA MET A 40 -5.71 -6.66 18.48
C MET A 40 -5.91 -5.46 19.42
N TYR A 41 -6.16 -4.27 18.86
CA TYR A 41 -6.55 -3.10 19.63
C TYR A 41 -8.04 -3.20 19.96
N ASN A 42 -8.35 -3.35 21.25
CA ASN A 42 -9.73 -3.32 21.72
C ASN A 42 -10.15 -1.84 21.83
N THR A 43 -10.90 -1.34 20.87
CA THR A 43 -11.46 0.02 20.93
C THR A 43 -12.56 0.00 22.00
N LYS A 44 -12.24 0.45 23.22
CA LYS A 44 -13.28 0.94 24.14
C LYS A 44 -13.85 2.21 23.50
N ILE A 45 -15.01 2.07 22.88
CA ILE A 45 -15.95 3.17 22.64
C ILE A 45 -16.72 3.37 23.96
#